data_AF-A0A842SGG8-F1
#
_entry.id   AF-A0A842SGG8-F1
#
_cell.length_a   1.000
_cell.length_b   1.000
_cell.length_c   1.000
_cell.angle_alpha   90.00
_cell.angle_beta   90.00
_cell.angle_gamma   90.00
#
_symmetry.space_group_name_H-M   'P 1'
#
loop_
_entity.id
_entity.type
_entity.pdbx_description
1 polymer ?
#
loop_
_entity_poly.entity_id
_entity_poly.type
_entity_poly.pdbx_seq_one_letter_code
_entity_poly.pdbx_strand_id
1 'polypeptide(L)' 'MEVIDEVVLVSDDEIRASICLLALENKLVAEGSGAMTLAAALNTPIEERGRTVCLFTGGIIYSDKNKILY' A
#
# COMPACT_ATOMS: atom_id res chain seq x y z
N MET A 1 -22.45 -4.70 -0.17
CA MET A 1 -21.70 -4.36 -1.40
C MET A 1 -22.32 -3.21 -2.19
N GLU A 2 -23.56 -2.80 -1.91
CA GLU A 2 -24.24 -1.72 -2.67
C GLU A 2 -23.59 -0.33 -2.60
N VAL A 3 -22.60 -0.10 -1.73
CA VAL A 3 -21.92 1.20 -1.56
C VAL A 3 -20.46 1.19 -2.02
N ILE A 4 -20.00 0.11 -2.67
CA ILE A 4 -18.64 -0.01 -3.19
C ILE A 4 -18.72 0.12 -4.71
N ASP A 5 -18.06 1.14 -5.26
CA ASP A 5 -18.03 1.37 -6.71
C ASP A 5 -17.16 0.32 -7.42
N GLU A 6 -16.02 -0.03 -6.84
CA GLU A 6 -15.05 -0.94 -7.46
C GLU A 6 -14.22 -1.72 -6.42
N VAL A 7 -13.78 -2.92 -6.81
CA VAL A 7 -12.74 -3.68 -6.12
C VAL A 7 -11.58 -3.88 -7.09
N VAL A 8 -10.41 -3.38 -6.70
CA VAL A 8 -9.17 -3.52 -7.47
C VAL A 8 -8.24 -4.54 -6.84
N LEU A 9 -7.45 -5.19 -7.70
CA LEU A 9 -6.40 -6.12 -7.28
C LEU A 9 -5.04 -5.44 -7.40
N VAL A 10 -4.13 -5.81 -6.51
CA VAL A 10 -2.74 -5.38 -6.55
C VAL A 10 -1.86 -6.62 -6.40
N SER A 11 -0.72 -6.60 -7.07
CA SER A 11 0.32 -7.62 -7.02
C SER A 11 1.23 -7.43 -5.79
N ASP A 12 1.91 -8.50 -5.40
CA ASP A 12 2.89 -8.45 -4.31
C ASP A 12 4.03 -7.46 -4.56
N ASP A 13 4.42 -7.25 -5.83
CA ASP A 13 5.48 -6.29 -6.19
C ASP A 13 5.03 -4.85 -6.00
N GLU A 14 3.77 -4.52 -6.34
CA GLU A 14 3.19 -3.20 -6.09
C GLU A 14 3.01 -2.93 -4.58
N ILE A 15 2.65 -3.97 -3.82
CA ILE A 15 2.58 -3.90 -2.36
C ILE A 15 3.98 -3.64 -1.78
N ARG A 16 5.00 -4.39 -2.21
CA ARG A 16 6.40 -4.23 -1.77
C ARG A 16 6.91 -2.81 -2.05
N ALA A 17 6.69 -2.30 -3.26
CA ALA A 17 7.08 -0.93 -3.62
C ALA A 17 6.41 0.10 -2.71
N SER A 18 5.13 -0.10 -2.38
CA SER A 18 4.37 0.78 -1.49
C SER A 18 4.84 0.73 -0.04
N ILE A 19 5.21 -0.45 0.47
CA ILE A 19 5.84 -0.59 1.80
C ILE A 19 7.13 0.23 1.85
N CYS A 20 7.99 0.11 0.84
CA CYS A 20 9.24 0.86 0.75
C CYS A 20 8.99 2.37 0.74
N LEU A 21 8.03 2.86 -0.05
CA LEU A 21 7.68 4.28 -0.09
C LEU A 21 7.14 4.79 1.25
N LEU A 22 6.28 4.04 1.93
CA LEU A 22 5.79 4.40 3.26
C LEU A 22 6.93 4.49 4.28
N ALA A 23 7.88 3.57 4.24
CA ALA A 23 9.03 3.58 5.14
C ALA A 23 10.00 4.72 4.84
N LEU A 24 10.33 4.94 3.56
CA LEU A 24 11.35 5.90 3.16
C LEU A 24 10.85 7.34 3.19
N GLU A 25 9.66 7.61 2.66
CA GLU A 25 9.13 8.97 2.49
C GLU A 25 8.28 9.42 3.69
N ASN A 26 7.57 8.48 4.32
CA ASN A 26 6.61 8.80 5.40
C ASN A 26 7.07 8.32 6.78
N LYS A 27 8.18 7.56 6.85
CA LYS A 27 8.70 6.94 8.09
C LYS A 27 7.67 6.05 8.79
N LEU A 28 6.76 5.45 8.02
CA LEU A 28 5.73 4.53 8.50
C LEU A 28 6.17 3.08 8.25
N VAL A 29 6.05 2.25 9.28
CA VAL A 29 6.23 0.80 9.16
C VAL A 29 4.90 0.19 8.76
N ALA A 30 4.82 -0.33 7.53
CA ALA A 30 3.61 -0.87 6.94
C ALA A 30 3.71 -2.38 6.77
N GLU A 31 2.68 -3.12 7.21
CA GLU A 31 2.48 -4.51 6.79
C GLU A 31 1.88 -4.57 5.38
N GLY A 32 1.82 -5.76 4.77
CA GLY A 32 1.29 -5.95 3.41
C GLY A 32 -0.11 -5.35 3.21
N SER A 33 -1.07 -5.72 4.07
CA SER A 33 -2.44 -5.18 4.05
C SER A 33 -2.50 -3.67 4.24
N GLY A 34 -1.66 -3.11 5.11
CA GLY A 34 -1.58 -1.67 5.36
C GLY A 34 -1.04 -0.87 4.18
N ALA A 35 -0.28 -1.49 3.28
CA ALA A 35 0.27 -0.86 2.09
C ALA A 35 -0.62 -1.02 0.84
N MET A 36 -1.59 -1.94 0.83
CA MET A 36 -2.43 -2.24 -0.34
C MET A 36 -3.20 -1.02 -0.87
N THR A 37 -3.73 -0.16 0.01
CA THR A 37 -4.48 1.02 -0.43
C THR A 37 -3.60 2.03 -1.16
N LEU A 38 -2.33 2.16 -0.74
CA LEU A 38 -1.37 3.02 -1.42
C LEU A 38 -0.94 2.39 -2.74
N ALA A 39 -0.72 1.07 -2.77
CA ALA A 39 -0.40 0.34 -4.00
C ALA A 39 -1.50 0.53 -5.05
N ALA A 40 -2.77 0.38 -4.68
CA ALA A 40 -3.88 0.64 -5.57
C ALA A 40 -3.86 2.09 -6.07
N ALA A 41 -3.77 3.06 -5.15
CA ALA A 41 -3.80 4.48 -5.52
C ALA A 41 -2.61 4.92 -6.42
N LEU A 42 -1.43 4.34 -6.25
CA LEU A 42 -0.26 4.68 -7.08
C LEU A 42 -0.32 4.06 -8.48
N ASN A 43 -1.00 2.91 -8.62
CA ASN A 43 -1.17 2.23 -9.90
C ASN A 43 -2.43 2.68 -10.66
N THR A 44 -3.33 3.43 -10.03
CA THR A 44 -4.42 4.12 -10.73
C THR A 44 -3.96 5.51 -11.22
N PRO A 45 -4.11 5.83 -12.52
CA PRO A 45 -3.79 7.15 -13.06
C PRO A 45 -4.46 8.28 -12.28
N ILE A 46 -3.77 9.42 -12.12
CA ILE A 46 -4.25 10.53 -11.28
C ILE A 46 -5.55 11.15 -11.81
N GLU A 47 -5.72 11.15 -13.13
CA GLU A 47 -6.91 11.61 -13.84
C GLU A 47 -8.13 10.73 -13.52
N GLU A 48 -7.92 9.45 -13.23
CA GLU A 48 -8.96 8.48 -12.91
C GLU A 48 -9.29 8.48 -11.41
N ARG A 49 -8.28 8.42 -10.53
CA ARG A 49 -8.52 8.34 -9.07
C ARG A 49 -8.84 9.67 -8.41
N GLY A 50 -8.48 10.79 -9.03
CA GLY A 50 -8.67 12.13 -8.47
C GLY A 50 -8.06 12.34 -7.08
N ARG A 51 -8.78 13.03 -6.20
CA ARG A 51 -8.36 13.26 -4.81
C ARG A 51 -8.58 11.98 -4.00
N THR A 52 -7.49 11.38 -3.55
CA THR A 52 -7.52 10.06 -2.91
C THR A 52 -7.08 10.13 -1.44
N VAL A 53 -7.72 9.32 -0.60
CA VAL A 53 -7.26 9.02 0.76
C VAL A 53 -6.95 7.52 0.82
N CYS A 54 -5.74 7.17 1.25
CA CYS A 54 -5.35 5.79 1.49
C CYS A 54 -5.49 5.50 2.98
N LEU A 55 -6.31 4.50 3.35
CA LEU A 55 -6.49 4.13 4.74
C LEU A 55 -5.41 3.14 5.19
N PHE A 56 -4.54 3.62 6.06
CA PHE A 56 -3.53 2.78 6.71
C PHE A 56 -4.13 2.10 7.95
N THR A 57 -4.37 0.79 7.87
CA THR A 57 -5.11 0.04 8.90
C THR A 57 -4.21 -0.58 9.99
N GLY A 58 -2.93 -0.84 9.69
CA GLY A 58 -2.03 -1.56 10.60
C GLY A 58 -0.59 -1.62 10.08
N GLY A 59 0.35 -1.89 10.98
CA GLY A 59 1.80 -1.83 10.72
C GLY A 59 2.61 -2.95 11.37
N ILE A 60 2.00 -4.10 11.67
CA ILE A 60 2.70 -5.20 12.33
C ILE A 60 3.43 -6.02 11.27
N ILE A 61 4.74 -5.84 11.20
CA ILE A 61 5.61 -6.57 10.27
C ILE A 61 6.78 -7.19 11.01
N TYR A 62 7.14 -8.42 10.64
CA TYR A 62 8.27 -9.13 11.24
C TYR A 62 9.55 -8.79 10.50
N SER A 63 10.56 -8.32 11.23
CA SER A 63 11.88 -8.11 10.66
C SER A 63 12.68 -9.41 10.67
N ASP A 64 13.19 -9.78 9.50
CA ASP A 64 14.21 -10.83 9.36
C ASP A 64 15.55 -10.13 9.11
N LYS A 65 16.52 -10.28 10.03
CA LYS A 65 17.83 -9.63 9.90
C LYS A 65 18.63 -10.10 8.67
N ASN A 66 18.26 -11.23 8.08
CA ASN A 66 18.90 -11.80 6.89
C ASN A 66 18.16 -11.47 5.58
N LYS A 67 17.03 -10.76 5.65
CA LYS A 67 16.33 -10.24 4.50
C LYS A 67 16.16 -8.75 4.72
N ILE A 68 16.89 -7.94 3.95
CA ILE A 68 16.54 -6.52 3.81
C ILE A 68 15.05 -6.51 3.53
N LEU A 69 14.30 -5.81 4.39
CA LEU A 69 12.84 -5.80 4.44
C LEU A 69 12.27 -5.57 3.05
N TYR A 70 11.93 -6.67 2.37
CA TYR A 70 11.39 -6.80 1.02
C TYR A 70 12.23 -6.26 -0.15
#